data_AF-A0A7W5E2V8-F1
#
_entry.id   AF-A0A7W5E2V8-F1
#
_cell.length_a   1.000
_cell.length_b   1.000
_cell.length_c   1.000
_cell.angle_alpha   90.00
_cell.angle_beta   90.00
_cell.angle_gamma   90.00
#
_symmetry.space_group_name_H-M   'P 1'
#
loop_
_entity.id
_entity.type
_entity.pdbx_description
1 polymer ?
#
loop_
_entity_poly.entity_id
_entity_poly.type
_entity_poly.pdbx_seq_one_letter_code
_entity_poly.pdbx_strand_id
1 'polypeptide(L)'
;MSAALEQEQFFQLVYEANESNKLVEASSTASEFADILDHFAETGREIVSPDVFASEGTILYLGGVDESVRVQALSPSSAAITSCKTDVVAKLMTNSTTRCFRRFDPNDLSVAVQVSTPVLDLLLKADLENSDSKQLGWQAVLSSKVRTKRTSQLVKVGHHGSVNAHNDDAWSSMVAPNPLAVVTPYSRLADPLPREHDIQRIKSLTNQLYATTWPPSSRPPRRRGVDSDVGSATKVRRALHREPGFVRVRFSIKQTPSTPTIELYGSAKQL
;
A
#
# COMPACT_ATOMS: atom_id res chain seq x y z
N MET A 1 -9.17 15.89 0.84
CA MET A 1 -10.55 15.40 0.67
C MET A 1 -10.68 14.70 -0.67
N SER A 2 -10.97 13.40 -0.69
CA SER A 2 -11.64 12.85 -1.87
C SER A 2 -13.01 13.53 -1.88
N ALA A 3 -13.16 14.67 -2.56
CA ALA A 3 -14.42 15.42 -2.69
C ALA A 3 -15.67 14.57 -3.07
N ALA A 4 -15.51 13.28 -3.39
CA ALA A 4 -16.62 12.36 -3.56
C ALA A 4 -17.25 11.92 -2.21
N LEU A 5 -16.49 11.76 -1.13
CA LEU A 5 -17.03 11.28 0.17
C LEU A 5 -17.71 12.39 1.00
N GLU A 6 -17.58 13.65 0.58
CA GLU A 6 -18.20 14.82 1.25
C GLU A 6 -19.38 15.38 0.48
N GLN A 7 -19.61 14.86 -0.74
CA GLN A 7 -20.70 15.32 -1.56
C GLN A 7 -21.89 14.42 -1.33
N GLU A 8 -22.96 15.00 -0.79
CA GLU A 8 -24.31 14.44 -0.73
C GLU A 8 -24.70 13.75 -2.06
N GLN A 9 -24.20 14.28 -3.17
CA GLN A 9 -24.33 13.76 -4.53
C GLN A 9 -23.76 12.34 -4.72
N PHE A 10 -22.69 11.94 -4.02
CA PHE A 10 -22.16 10.57 -4.09
C PHE A 10 -23.04 9.58 -3.33
N PHE A 11 -23.50 9.94 -2.14
CA PHE A 11 -24.45 9.12 -1.38
C PHE A 11 -25.76 8.98 -2.13
N GLN A 12 -26.24 10.06 -2.74
CA GLN A 12 -27.39 10.05 -3.61
C GLN A 12 -27.17 9.17 -4.85
N LEU A 13 -25.99 9.24 -5.48
CA LEU A 13 -25.60 8.35 -6.59
C LEU A 13 -25.62 6.87 -6.19
N VAL A 14 -25.05 6.53 -5.04
CA VAL A 14 -25.03 5.15 -4.53
C VAL A 14 -26.45 4.67 -4.24
N TYR A 15 -27.29 5.51 -3.63
CA TYR A 15 -28.68 5.18 -3.34
C TYR A 15 -29.51 5.00 -4.62
N GLU A 16 -29.42 5.93 -5.57
CA GLU A 16 -30.11 5.86 -6.88
C GLU A 16 -29.64 4.66 -7.70
N ALA A 17 -28.33 4.37 -7.70
CA ALA A 17 -27.78 3.18 -8.34
C ALA A 17 -28.24 1.88 -7.66
N ASN A 18 -28.37 1.85 -6.33
CA ASN A 18 -28.87 0.69 -5.60
C ASN A 18 -30.36 0.45 -5.89
N GLU A 19 -31.19 1.49 -5.81
CA GLU A 19 -32.62 1.42 -6.13
C GLU A 19 -32.86 0.98 -7.58
N SER A 20 -32.04 1.47 -8.52
CA SER A 20 -32.10 1.07 -9.93
C SER A 20 -31.64 -0.38 -10.15
N ASN A 21 -30.71 -0.88 -9.34
CA ASN A 21 -30.16 -2.24 -9.44
C ASN A 21 -30.99 -3.30 -8.71
N LYS A 22 -31.86 -2.94 -7.76
CA LYS A 22 -32.83 -3.88 -7.13
C LYS A 22 -33.76 -4.58 -8.15
N LEU A 23 -33.85 -4.07 -9.37
CA LEU A 23 -34.62 -4.64 -10.49
C LEU A 23 -33.87 -5.73 -11.28
N VAL A 24 -32.59 -5.99 -10.98
CA VAL A 24 -31.76 -7.01 -11.61
C VAL A 24 -31.16 -7.90 -10.51
N GLU A 25 -31.42 -9.22 -10.52
CA GLU A 25 -30.97 -10.21 -9.51
C GLU A 25 -29.43 -10.44 -9.44
N ALA A 26 -28.62 -9.42 -9.73
CA ALA A 26 -27.16 -9.49 -9.61
C ALA A 26 -26.69 -8.60 -8.46
N SER A 27 -25.93 -9.19 -7.51
CA SER A 27 -25.23 -8.43 -6.47
C SER A 27 -24.24 -7.45 -7.12
N SER A 28 -24.66 -6.19 -7.26
CA SER A 28 -23.85 -5.16 -7.89
C SER A 28 -22.89 -4.56 -6.86
N THR A 29 -21.78 -3.98 -7.32
CA THR A 29 -20.87 -3.24 -6.42
C THR A 29 -21.58 -2.10 -5.67
N ALA A 30 -22.68 -1.57 -6.22
CA ALA A 30 -23.51 -0.57 -5.57
C ALA A 30 -24.31 -1.16 -4.39
N SER A 31 -24.84 -2.38 -4.52
CA SER A 31 -25.56 -3.04 -3.42
C SER A 31 -24.62 -3.40 -2.28
N GLU A 32 -23.41 -3.89 -2.56
CA GLU A 32 -22.39 -4.14 -1.54
C GLU A 32 -21.97 -2.84 -0.81
N PHE A 33 -21.83 -1.73 -1.55
CA PHE A 33 -21.52 -0.43 -0.95
C PHE A 33 -22.68 0.09 -0.08
N ALA A 34 -23.92 -0.08 -0.54
CA ALA A 34 -25.11 0.27 0.21
C ALA A 34 -25.21 -0.56 1.51
N ASP A 35 -25.01 -1.87 1.44
CA ASP A 35 -25.01 -2.75 2.62
C ASP A 35 -23.95 -2.32 3.65
N ILE A 36 -22.77 -1.92 3.19
CA ILE A 36 -21.71 -1.39 4.08
C ILE A 36 -22.17 -0.09 4.75
N LEU A 37 -22.77 0.83 3.98
CA LEU A 37 -23.26 2.12 4.50
C LEU A 37 -24.43 1.93 5.47
N ASP A 38 -25.37 1.04 5.15
CA ASP A 38 -26.49 0.65 6.01
C ASP A 38 -25.96 0.06 7.31
N HIS A 39 -24.95 -0.81 7.25
CA HIS A 39 -24.33 -1.36 8.45
C HIS A 39 -23.66 -0.28 9.31
N PHE A 40 -23.02 0.72 8.69
CA PHE A 40 -22.50 1.87 9.44
C PHE A 40 -23.61 2.69 10.09
N ALA A 41 -24.71 2.94 9.38
CA ALA A 41 -25.88 3.65 9.89
C ALA A 41 -26.55 2.90 11.07
N GLU A 42 -26.71 1.57 10.96
CA GLU A 42 -27.26 0.69 11.99
C GLU A 42 -26.41 0.66 13.26
N THR A 43 -25.07 0.76 13.13
CA THR A 43 -24.18 0.74 14.30
C THR A 43 -24.23 2.02 15.13
N GLY A 44 -24.93 3.07 14.66
CA GLY A 44 -25.00 4.39 15.31
C GLY A 44 -23.63 5.08 15.45
N ARG A 45 -22.60 4.54 14.77
CA ARG A 45 -21.28 5.15 14.74
C ARG A 45 -21.33 6.28 13.74
N GLU A 46 -21.08 7.49 14.22
CA GLU A 46 -20.85 8.62 13.34
C GLU A 46 -19.72 8.25 12.36
N ILE A 47 -20.00 8.33 11.06
CA ILE A 47 -18.96 8.15 10.04
C ILE A 47 -18.10 9.40 10.09
N VAL A 48 -17.12 9.39 10.99
CA VAL A 48 -16.13 10.47 11.09
C VAL A 48 -15.15 10.27 9.95
N SER A 49 -15.44 10.89 8.81
CA SER A 49 -14.46 11.08 7.74
C SER A 49 -13.30 11.91 8.29
N PRO A 50 -12.03 11.57 8.00
CA PRO A 50 -10.95 12.49 8.29
C PRO A 50 -11.14 13.78 7.46
N ASP A 51 -10.93 14.95 8.08
CA ASP A 51 -10.97 16.25 7.38
C ASP A 51 -9.98 16.29 6.20
N VAL A 52 -8.89 15.53 6.31
CA VAL A 52 -7.83 15.48 5.32
C VAL A 52 -7.41 14.04 5.06
N PHE A 53 -7.60 13.60 3.81
CA PHE A 53 -7.05 12.35 3.30
C PHE A 53 -5.56 12.52 2.99
N ALA A 54 -4.79 11.45 3.18
CA ALA A 54 -3.41 11.39 2.73
C ALA A 54 -3.36 11.45 1.20
N SER A 55 -2.59 12.40 0.68
CA SER A 55 -2.34 12.61 -0.74
C SER A 55 -0.96 13.25 -0.92
N GLU A 56 -0.46 13.27 -2.15
CA GLU A 56 0.79 13.93 -2.51
C GLU A 56 0.90 15.33 -1.87
N GLY A 57 1.98 15.53 -1.11
CA GLY A 57 2.30 16.80 -0.47
C GLY A 57 1.69 16.98 0.92
N THR A 58 0.68 16.19 1.31
CA THR A 58 0.02 16.30 2.61
C THR A 58 0.99 15.99 3.74
N ILE A 59 1.08 16.90 4.71
CA ILE A 59 1.83 16.67 5.95
C ILE A 59 0.92 15.90 6.92
N LEU A 60 1.28 14.65 7.19
CA LEU A 60 0.53 13.74 8.05
C LEU A 60 0.89 13.93 9.53
N TYR A 61 2.10 14.41 9.80
CA TYR A 61 2.58 14.66 11.15
C TYR A 61 3.69 15.71 11.15
N LEU A 62 3.60 16.63 12.11
CA LEU A 62 4.68 17.52 12.54
C LEU A 62 4.80 17.37 14.05
N GLY A 63 6.02 17.14 14.53
CA GLY A 63 6.27 17.01 15.96
C GLY A 63 7.75 16.95 16.29
N GLY A 64 8.03 16.65 17.57
CA GLY A 64 9.36 16.83 18.14
C GLY A 64 9.63 18.27 18.57
N VAL A 65 10.81 18.52 19.13
CA VAL A 65 11.26 19.89 19.46
C VAL A 65 11.41 20.66 18.14
N ASP A 66 10.81 21.84 18.04
CA ASP A 66 10.81 22.71 16.85
C ASP A 66 10.33 22.03 15.55
N GLU A 67 9.34 21.12 15.64
CA GLU A 67 8.79 20.40 14.47
C GLU A 67 9.85 19.63 13.65
N SER A 68 10.90 19.20 14.34
CA SER A 68 12.04 18.50 13.77
C SER A 68 11.71 17.16 13.11
N VAL A 69 10.56 16.56 13.45
CA VAL A 69 10.06 15.33 12.84
C VAL A 69 8.88 15.66 11.94
N ARG A 70 9.00 15.31 10.66
CA ARG A 70 7.98 15.54 9.63
C ARG A 70 7.63 14.25 8.92
N VAL A 71 6.34 13.97 8.77
CA VAL A 71 5.83 12.85 7.97
C VAL A 71 5.03 13.43 6.82
N GLN A 72 5.48 13.21 5.58
CA GLN A 72 4.83 13.72 4.37
C GLN A 72 4.36 12.54 3.50
N ALA A 73 3.10 12.59 3.09
CA ALA A 73 2.58 11.70 2.05
C ALA A 73 3.13 12.12 0.68
N LEU A 74 3.68 11.15 -0.05
CA LEU A 74 4.22 11.32 -1.40
C LEU A 74 3.21 10.94 -2.47
N SER A 75 2.27 10.06 -2.14
CA SER A 75 1.21 9.55 -3.00
C SER A 75 -0.05 9.30 -2.16
N PRO A 76 -1.22 9.07 -2.76
CA PRO A 76 -1.52 9.13 -4.20
C PRO A 76 -1.45 10.55 -4.77
N SER A 77 -1.23 10.64 -6.09
CA SER A 77 -1.35 11.91 -6.82
C SER A 77 -2.82 12.30 -7.00
N SER A 78 -3.07 13.58 -7.31
CA SER A 78 -4.42 14.06 -7.66
C SER A 78 -5.01 13.30 -8.84
N ALA A 79 -4.18 12.87 -9.80
CA ALA A 79 -4.63 12.07 -10.93
C ALA A 79 -5.08 10.67 -10.50
N ALA A 80 -4.32 10.00 -9.61
CA ALA A 80 -4.71 8.69 -9.08
C ALA A 80 -6.05 8.76 -8.32
N ILE A 81 -6.24 9.80 -7.50
CA ILE A 81 -7.49 10.05 -6.79
C ILE A 81 -8.64 10.29 -7.79
N THR A 82 -8.42 11.12 -8.80
CA THR A 82 -9.43 11.45 -9.82
C THR A 82 -9.82 10.22 -10.66
N SER A 83 -8.83 9.43 -11.08
CA SER A 83 -9.05 8.18 -11.81
C SER A 83 -9.86 7.18 -10.97
N CYS A 84 -9.52 6.99 -9.69
CA CYS A 84 -10.31 6.13 -8.81
C CYS A 84 -11.76 6.60 -8.69
N LYS A 85 -11.98 7.89 -8.43
CA LYS A 85 -13.35 8.45 -8.35
C LYS A 85 -14.13 8.22 -9.64
N THR A 86 -13.50 8.47 -10.78
CA THR A 86 -14.13 8.31 -12.10
C THR A 86 -14.52 6.86 -12.35
N ASP A 87 -13.64 5.92 -11.99
CA ASP A 87 -13.90 4.48 -12.10
C ASP A 87 -15.02 4.02 -11.18
N VAL A 88 -15.08 4.52 -9.94
CA VAL A 88 -16.16 4.23 -8.99
C VAL A 88 -17.49 4.74 -9.55
N VAL A 89 -17.56 6.02 -9.96
CA VAL A 89 -18.77 6.62 -10.54
C VAL A 89 -19.20 5.85 -11.80
N ALA A 90 -18.27 5.50 -12.68
CA ALA A 90 -18.58 4.73 -13.88
C ALA A 90 -19.21 3.37 -13.55
N LYS A 91 -18.68 2.66 -12.55
CA LYS A 91 -19.23 1.37 -12.09
C LYS A 91 -20.60 1.51 -11.43
N LEU A 92 -20.84 2.59 -10.69
CA LEU A 92 -22.15 2.86 -10.08
C LEU A 92 -23.21 3.20 -11.15
N MET A 93 -22.82 3.90 -12.22
CA MET A 93 -23.73 4.39 -13.26
C MET A 93 -24.05 3.39 -14.38
N THR A 94 -23.38 2.25 -14.44
CA THR A 94 -23.63 1.25 -15.50
C THR A 94 -24.42 0.06 -14.98
N ASN A 95 -25.70 -0.04 -15.38
CA ASN A 95 -26.50 -1.28 -15.30
C ASN A 95 -26.08 -2.34 -16.35
N SER A 96 -24.95 -2.13 -17.05
CA SER A 96 -24.49 -3.02 -18.12
C SER A 96 -22.97 -3.19 -18.08
N THR A 97 -22.55 -4.44 -18.26
CA THR A 97 -21.18 -4.97 -18.19
C THR A 97 -20.24 -4.50 -19.30
N THR A 98 -20.50 -3.40 -20.01
CA THR A 98 -19.91 -3.18 -21.37
C THR A 98 -19.24 -1.83 -21.65
N ARG A 99 -18.79 -1.07 -20.65
CA ARG A 99 -17.73 -0.07 -20.90
C ARG A 99 -16.44 -0.43 -20.17
N CYS A 100 -15.45 -0.84 -20.95
CA CYS A 100 -14.07 -1.07 -20.51
C CYS A 100 -13.42 0.29 -20.19
N PHE A 101 -13.77 0.85 -19.04
CA PHE A 101 -12.91 1.85 -18.40
C PHE A 101 -11.61 1.15 -18.00
N ARG A 102 -10.47 1.83 -18.16
CA ARG A 102 -9.18 1.30 -17.70
C ARG A 102 -9.33 0.99 -16.22
N ARG A 103 -9.30 -0.30 -15.88
CA ARG A 103 -9.44 -0.78 -14.51
C ARG A 103 -8.38 -0.09 -13.64
N PHE A 104 -8.83 0.80 -12.77
CA PHE A 104 -8.02 1.41 -11.72
C PHE A 104 -7.30 0.30 -10.92
N ASP A 105 -5.99 0.44 -10.76
CA ASP A 105 -5.19 -0.47 -9.95
C ASP A 105 -5.21 0.02 -8.48
N PRO A 106 -5.65 -0.80 -7.50
CA PRO A 106 -5.63 -0.42 -6.10
C PRO A 106 -4.28 0.13 -5.59
N ASN A 107 -3.18 -0.34 -6.17
CA ASN A 107 -1.84 0.07 -5.78
C ASN A 107 -1.54 1.53 -6.17
N ASP A 108 -2.25 2.12 -7.14
CA ASP A 108 -2.13 3.54 -7.49
C ASP A 108 -2.60 4.46 -6.35
N LEU A 109 -3.45 3.96 -5.44
CA LEU A 109 -3.87 4.65 -4.22
C LEU A 109 -3.00 4.34 -3.00
N SER A 110 -1.93 3.56 -3.16
CA SER A 110 -0.97 3.34 -2.08
C SER A 110 -0.41 4.66 -1.58
N VAL A 111 -0.34 4.81 -0.25
CA VAL A 111 0.21 5.99 0.41
C VAL A 111 1.69 5.74 0.73
N ALA A 112 2.57 6.10 -0.20
CA ALA A 112 4.00 6.17 0.06
C ALA A 112 4.29 7.41 0.91
N VAL A 113 5.20 7.27 1.88
CA VAL A 113 5.45 8.31 2.89
C VAL A 113 6.94 8.52 3.07
N GLN A 114 7.34 9.77 3.22
CA GLN A 114 8.67 10.14 3.67
C GLN A 114 8.63 10.66 5.10
N VAL A 115 9.42 10.06 5.97
CA VAL A 115 9.61 10.50 7.36
C VAL A 115 10.96 11.20 7.40
N SER A 116 10.97 12.49 7.74
CA SER A 116 12.18 13.26 7.94
C SER A 116 12.41 13.48 9.43
N THR A 117 13.64 13.25 9.88
CA THR A 117 14.08 13.56 11.24
C THR A 117 15.37 14.40 11.20
N PRO A 118 15.86 14.93 12.33
CA PRO A 118 17.15 15.61 12.37
C PRO A 118 18.33 14.72 11.99
N VAL A 119 18.20 13.40 12.17
CA VAL A 119 19.34 12.49 12.08
C VAL A 119 19.27 11.59 10.85
N LEU A 120 18.10 11.04 10.55
CA LEU A 120 17.91 10.19 9.38
C LEU A 120 16.50 10.28 8.81
N ASP A 121 16.39 10.03 7.52
CA ASP A 121 15.14 10.02 6.79
C ASP A 121 14.77 8.59 6.38
N LEU A 122 13.47 8.31 6.38
CA LEU A 122 12.90 7.02 6.05
C LEU A 122 11.98 7.18 4.84
N LEU A 123 12.05 6.22 3.91
CA LEU A 123 11.13 6.09 2.80
C LEU A 123 10.29 4.84 2.97
N LEU A 124 8.99 5.01 3.19
CA LEU A 124 8.03 3.92 3.27
C LEU A 124 7.30 3.84 1.93
N LYS A 125 7.77 2.94 1.05
CA LYS A 125 7.31 2.85 -0.35
C LYS A 125 5.90 2.27 -0.53
N ALA A 126 5.22 1.86 0.54
CA ALA A 126 3.93 1.18 0.53
C ALA A 126 3.92 0.04 -0.53
N ASP A 127 2.83 -0.11 -1.28
CA ASP A 127 2.74 -1.01 -2.42
C ASP A 127 2.63 -0.21 -3.73
N LEU A 128 3.14 1.03 -3.74
CA LEU A 128 3.11 1.91 -4.90
C LEU A 128 3.99 1.34 -6.01
N GLU A 129 3.41 1.22 -7.21
CA GLU A 129 4.07 0.67 -8.39
C GLU A 129 4.44 1.73 -9.42
N ASN A 130 5.17 1.34 -10.44
CA ASN A 130 5.30 2.10 -11.67
C ASN A 130 3.99 2.03 -12.45
N SER A 131 3.70 3.12 -13.14
CA SER A 131 2.60 3.22 -14.09
C SER A 131 3.14 3.73 -15.42
N ASP A 132 2.45 3.40 -16.50
CA ASP A 132 2.74 3.95 -17.83
C ASP A 132 2.44 5.47 -17.89
N SER A 133 1.56 5.95 -17.01
CA SER A 133 1.23 7.38 -16.91
C SER A 133 2.23 8.10 -16.01
N LYS A 134 2.77 9.22 -16.51
CA LYS A 134 3.60 10.16 -15.72
C LYS A 134 2.87 10.76 -14.53
N GLN A 135 1.55 10.71 -14.53
CA GLN A 135 0.71 11.27 -13.46
C GLN A 135 0.36 10.23 -12.38
N LEU A 136 0.76 8.97 -12.53
CA LEU A 136 0.48 7.87 -11.60
C LEU A 136 1.77 7.24 -11.07
N GLY A 137 1.65 6.42 -10.02
CA GLY A 137 2.75 5.64 -9.48
C GLY A 137 3.99 6.45 -9.06
N TRP A 138 5.16 5.83 -9.15
CA TRP A 138 6.45 6.48 -8.85
C TRP A 138 6.77 7.66 -9.76
N GLN A 139 6.31 7.67 -11.01
CA GLN A 139 6.54 8.79 -11.91
C GLN A 139 5.86 10.07 -11.41
N ALA A 140 4.65 9.94 -10.86
CA ALA A 140 3.96 11.07 -10.24
C ALA A 140 4.76 11.64 -9.08
N VAL A 141 5.21 10.76 -8.16
CA VAL A 141 6.04 11.14 -7.01
C VAL A 141 7.32 11.85 -7.46
N LEU A 142 7.97 11.35 -8.51
CA LEU A 142 9.20 11.93 -9.04
C LEU A 142 8.98 13.32 -9.63
N SER A 143 7.86 13.50 -10.36
CA SER A 143 7.44 14.77 -10.96
C SER A 143 6.92 15.80 -9.96
N SER A 144 6.63 15.36 -8.73
CA SER A 144 6.12 16.21 -7.66
C SER A 144 7.03 17.40 -7.38
N LYS A 145 6.43 18.60 -7.38
CA LYS A 145 7.10 19.84 -6.98
C LYS A 145 7.10 20.06 -5.46
N VAL A 146 6.23 19.35 -4.74
CA VAL A 146 6.00 19.52 -3.29
C VAL A 146 6.70 18.46 -2.45
N ARG A 147 7.23 17.41 -3.08
CA ARG A 147 8.09 16.41 -2.44
C ARG A 147 9.40 17.02 -1.94
N THR A 148 9.81 16.63 -0.74
CA THR A 148 11.15 16.94 -0.22
C THR A 148 12.27 16.34 -1.08
N LYS A 149 13.38 17.06 -1.22
CA LYS A 149 14.57 16.62 -1.99
C LYS A 149 15.58 15.84 -1.15
N ARG A 150 15.23 15.50 0.11
CA ARG A 150 16.08 14.71 0.99
C ARG A 150 16.11 13.25 0.58
N THR A 151 17.24 12.59 0.80
CA THR A 151 17.42 11.15 0.56
C THR A 151 17.27 10.35 1.85
N SER A 152 16.65 9.18 1.75
CA SER A 152 16.36 8.30 2.87
C SER A 152 17.43 7.26 3.09
N GLN A 153 17.92 7.13 4.32
CA GLN A 153 18.90 6.13 4.74
C GLN A 153 18.24 4.80 5.10
N LEU A 154 16.92 4.82 5.38
CA LEU A 154 16.14 3.63 5.68
C LEU A 154 14.94 3.52 4.73
N VAL A 155 14.71 2.32 4.17
CA VAL A 155 13.67 2.10 3.17
C VAL A 155 12.88 0.84 3.46
N LYS A 156 11.55 0.95 3.59
CA LYS A 156 10.67 -0.21 3.39
C LYS A 156 10.52 -0.40 1.89
N VAL A 157 11.02 -1.52 1.37
CA VAL A 157 10.95 -1.84 -0.05
C VAL A 157 9.48 -1.95 -0.48
N GLY A 158 9.16 -1.35 -1.63
CA GLY A 158 7.80 -1.27 -2.17
C GLY A 158 7.27 -2.64 -2.58
N HIS A 159 5.96 -2.83 -2.39
CA HIS A 159 5.18 -3.97 -2.90
C HIS A 159 5.90 -5.32 -2.79
N HIS A 160 6.33 -5.64 -1.57
CA HIS A 160 6.98 -6.92 -1.24
C HIS A 160 8.29 -7.20 -2.00
N GLY A 161 8.91 -6.20 -2.62
CA GLY A 161 10.12 -6.35 -3.43
C GLY A 161 9.89 -6.55 -4.92
N SER A 162 8.63 -6.49 -5.38
CA SER A 162 8.25 -6.56 -6.80
C SER A 162 9.12 -5.66 -7.68
N VAL A 163 9.48 -6.15 -8.87
CA VAL A 163 10.14 -5.35 -9.91
C VAL A 163 9.28 -4.16 -10.34
N ASN A 164 7.94 -4.29 -10.35
CA ASN A 164 7.07 -3.19 -10.76
C ASN A 164 7.03 -2.04 -9.73
N ALA A 165 7.37 -2.30 -8.47
CA ALA A 165 7.56 -1.27 -7.45
C ALA A 165 9.01 -0.75 -7.36
N HIS A 166 9.88 -1.22 -8.25
CA HIS A 166 11.24 -0.75 -8.38
C HIS A 166 11.32 0.34 -9.45
N ASN A 167 11.73 1.54 -9.06
CA ASN A 167 11.93 2.65 -9.97
C ASN A 167 13.35 3.19 -9.75
N ASP A 168 14.18 3.13 -10.78
CA ASP A 168 15.61 3.46 -10.69
C ASP A 168 15.82 4.95 -10.36
N ASP A 169 15.00 5.84 -10.90
CA ASP A 169 15.03 7.27 -10.60
C ASP A 169 14.61 7.55 -9.15
N ALA A 170 13.64 6.80 -8.62
CA ALA A 170 13.26 6.90 -7.22
C ALA A 170 14.37 6.40 -6.30
N TRP A 171 15.02 5.28 -6.62
CA TRP A 171 16.16 4.79 -5.83
C TRP A 171 17.35 5.74 -5.90
N SER A 172 17.70 6.25 -7.08
CA SER A 172 18.85 7.15 -7.23
C SER A 172 18.64 8.55 -6.65
N SER A 173 17.41 9.08 -6.68
CA SER A 173 17.11 10.45 -6.23
C SER A 173 16.51 10.57 -4.84
N MET A 174 15.96 9.48 -4.28
CA MET A 174 15.25 9.50 -2.98
C MET A 174 15.88 8.63 -1.92
N VAL A 175 16.81 7.76 -2.29
CA VAL A 175 17.43 6.81 -1.37
C VAL A 175 18.92 7.08 -1.32
N ALA A 176 19.46 7.17 -0.11
CA ALA A 176 20.90 7.37 0.07
C ALA A 176 21.65 6.11 -0.40
N PRO A 177 22.92 6.23 -0.84
CA PRO A 177 23.74 5.06 -1.15
C PRO A 177 23.84 4.11 0.03
N ASN A 178 23.82 2.80 -0.24
CA ASN A 178 23.89 1.73 0.76
C ASN A 178 22.87 1.87 1.93
N PRO A 179 21.57 2.00 1.65
CA PRO A 179 20.54 2.23 2.66
C PRO A 179 20.25 0.96 3.49
N LEU A 180 19.72 1.12 4.70
CA LEU A 180 19.08 0.01 5.41
C LEU A 180 17.75 -0.31 4.71
N ALA A 181 17.67 -1.44 4.03
CA ALA A 181 16.47 -1.87 3.30
C ALA A 181 15.75 -2.99 4.05
N VAL A 182 14.43 -2.85 4.21
CA VAL A 182 13.57 -3.88 4.79
C VAL A 182 12.53 -4.31 3.75
N VAL A 183 12.54 -5.60 3.38
CA VAL A 183 11.51 -6.20 2.52
C VAL A 183 10.52 -7.00 3.36
N THR A 184 9.25 -6.93 2.96
CA THR A 184 8.14 -7.60 3.63
C THR A 184 7.53 -8.63 2.67
N PRO A 185 7.99 -9.89 2.64
CA PRO A 185 7.55 -10.84 1.61
C PRO A 185 6.07 -11.19 1.64
N TYR A 186 5.55 -11.60 0.47
CA TYR A 186 4.17 -11.95 0.26
C TYR A 186 4.05 -13.32 -0.41
N SER A 187 3.55 -14.29 0.37
CA SER A 187 3.46 -15.70 0.02
C SER A 187 2.14 -16.15 -0.59
N ARG A 188 1.15 -15.25 -0.69
CA ARG A 188 -0.20 -15.65 -1.15
C ARG A 188 -0.31 -15.75 -2.66
N LEU A 189 0.64 -15.20 -3.41
CA LEU A 189 0.70 -15.33 -4.86
C LEU A 189 1.01 -16.78 -5.27
N ALA A 190 0.61 -17.15 -6.49
CA ALA A 190 1.03 -18.42 -7.09
C ALA A 190 2.56 -18.48 -7.21
N ASP A 191 3.17 -17.32 -7.46
CA ASP A 191 4.60 -17.09 -7.49
C ASP A 191 4.94 -16.01 -6.43
N PRO A 192 5.39 -16.42 -5.23
CA PRO A 192 5.64 -15.52 -4.11
C PRO A 192 6.66 -14.42 -4.38
N LEU A 193 6.44 -13.27 -3.73
CA LEU A 193 7.36 -12.14 -3.77
C LEU A 193 8.10 -11.97 -2.43
N PRO A 194 9.34 -11.48 -2.41
CA PRO A 194 10.19 -11.26 -3.59
C PRO A 194 10.70 -12.60 -4.14
N ARG A 195 11.09 -12.60 -5.42
CA ARG A 195 11.82 -13.73 -6.03
C ARG A 195 13.31 -13.61 -5.75
N GLU A 196 14.07 -14.66 -6.06
CA GLU A 196 15.53 -14.63 -5.90
C GLU A 196 16.15 -13.46 -6.68
N HIS A 197 15.76 -13.24 -7.93
CA HIS A 197 16.26 -12.12 -8.72
C HIS A 197 15.85 -10.74 -8.16
N ASP A 198 14.71 -10.64 -7.49
CA ASP A 198 14.29 -9.41 -6.81
C ASP A 198 15.22 -9.12 -5.62
N ILE A 199 15.58 -10.16 -4.85
CA ILE A 199 16.57 -10.04 -3.78
C ILE A 199 17.93 -9.61 -4.33
N GLN A 200 18.42 -10.25 -5.41
CA GLN A 200 19.71 -9.88 -6.00
C GLN A 200 19.73 -8.43 -6.49
N ARG A 201 18.65 -7.97 -7.15
CA ARG A 201 18.47 -6.58 -7.58
C ARG A 201 18.46 -5.59 -6.40
N ILE A 202 17.91 -5.98 -5.24
CA ILE A 202 17.91 -5.10 -4.05
C ILE A 202 19.28 -5.13 -3.36
N LYS A 203 19.93 -6.30 -3.29
CA LYS A 203 21.29 -6.46 -2.74
C LYS A 203 22.34 -5.67 -3.51
N SER A 204 22.17 -5.47 -4.82
CA SER A 204 23.08 -4.62 -5.59
C SER A 204 23.02 -3.14 -5.17
N LEU A 205 21.99 -2.73 -4.42
CA LEU A 205 21.84 -1.36 -3.92
C LEU A 205 22.30 -1.21 -2.46
N THR A 206 22.41 -2.31 -1.72
CA THR A 206 22.77 -2.29 -0.30
C THR A 206 23.34 -3.59 0.22
N ASN A 207 24.30 -3.50 1.15
CA ASN A 207 24.74 -4.63 1.98
C ASN A 207 23.91 -4.82 3.28
N GLN A 208 22.92 -3.96 3.51
CA GLN A 208 22.03 -3.95 4.68
C GLN A 208 20.58 -4.28 4.29
N LEU A 209 20.37 -5.44 3.67
CA LEU A 209 19.04 -5.94 3.33
C LEU A 209 18.52 -6.89 4.42
N TYR A 210 17.32 -6.60 4.92
CA TYR A 210 16.62 -7.41 5.90
C TYR A 210 15.25 -7.82 5.37
N ALA A 211 14.79 -9.00 5.75
CA ALA A 211 13.48 -9.51 5.41
C ALA A 211 12.71 -9.94 6.66
N THR A 212 11.41 -9.66 6.70
CA THR A 212 10.54 -10.16 7.79
C THR A 212 10.37 -11.68 7.74
N THR A 213 10.63 -12.31 6.60
CA THR A 213 10.74 -13.76 6.45
C THR A 213 11.55 -14.05 5.19
N TRP A 214 12.32 -15.14 5.09
CA TRP A 214 12.88 -15.55 3.81
C TRP A 214 13.31 -17.03 3.82
N PRO A 215 13.09 -17.81 2.76
CA PRO A 215 12.32 -17.48 1.54
C PRO A 215 10.84 -17.22 1.86
N PRO A 216 10.05 -16.58 0.98
CA PRO A 216 8.62 -16.44 1.19
C PRO A 216 7.99 -17.83 1.36
N SER A 217 6.99 -17.98 2.21
CA SER A 217 6.37 -19.29 2.39
C SER A 217 5.71 -19.76 1.09
N SER A 218 5.98 -20.99 0.66
CA SER A 218 5.19 -21.64 -0.37
C SER A 218 3.91 -22.19 0.25
N ARG A 219 2.80 -22.20 -0.50
CA ARG A 219 1.63 -22.99 -0.08
C ARG A 219 2.05 -24.46 0.02
N PRO A 220 1.62 -25.20 1.06
CA PRO A 220 1.91 -26.63 1.12
C PRO A 220 1.32 -27.33 -0.12
N PRO A 221 1.98 -28.37 -0.65
CA PRO A 221 1.51 -29.08 -1.82
C PRO A 221 0.12 -29.67 -1.57
N ARG A 222 -0.80 -29.40 -2.50
CA ARG A 222 -2.18 -29.92 -2.47
C ARG A 222 -2.20 -31.43 -2.67
N ARG A 223 -2.87 -32.17 -1.79
CA ARG A 223 -3.09 -33.63 -1.91
C ARG A 223 -4.54 -33.87 -2.30
N ARG A 224 -4.77 -34.20 -3.58
CA ARG A 224 -6.12 -34.24 -4.21
C ARG A 224 -7.18 -35.01 -3.40
N GLY A 225 -6.83 -36.14 -2.77
CA GLY A 225 -7.79 -36.95 -2.00
C GLY A 225 -8.12 -36.43 -0.59
N VAL A 226 -7.31 -35.54 -0.01
CA VAL A 226 -7.54 -34.95 1.33
C VAL A 226 -8.09 -33.52 1.21
N ASP A 227 -7.91 -32.88 0.06
CA ASP A 227 -8.40 -31.52 -0.22
C ASP A 227 -9.88 -31.50 -0.62
N SER A 228 -10.44 -32.57 -1.22
CA SER A 228 -11.88 -32.66 -1.53
C SER A 228 -12.72 -32.66 -0.25
N ASP A 229 -12.33 -33.49 0.72
CA ASP A 229 -13.10 -33.73 1.95
C ASP A 229 -13.01 -32.57 2.93
N VAL A 230 -11.97 -31.74 2.82
CA VAL A 230 -11.80 -30.58 3.70
C VAL A 230 -12.19 -29.27 3.03
N GLY A 231 -12.20 -29.22 1.70
CA GLY A 231 -12.81 -28.11 0.96
C GLY A 231 -14.33 -28.04 1.13
N SER A 232 -15.00 -29.19 1.33
CA SER A 232 -16.43 -29.25 1.68
C SER A 232 -16.70 -28.84 3.13
N ALA A 233 -15.75 -29.07 4.05
CA ALA A 233 -15.91 -28.81 5.48
C ALA A 233 -15.40 -27.42 5.95
N THR A 234 -14.51 -26.76 5.19
CA THR A 234 -13.87 -25.50 5.63
C THR A 234 -13.64 -24.52 4.48
N LYS A 235 -13.99 -23.24 4.67
CA LYS A 235 -13.80 -22.18 3.66
C LYS A 235 -12.31 -21.80 3.44
N VAL A 236 -11.42 -22.00 4.42
CA VAL A 236 -10.02 -21.55 4.35
C VAL A 236 -9.07 -22.53 5.06
N ARG A 237 -8.00 -22.96 4.37
CA ARG A 237 -6.85 -23.68 4.93
C ARG A 237 -5.63 -22.76 5.01
N ARG A 238 -4.91 -22.78 6.13
CA ARG A 238 -3.59 -22.13 6.26
C ARG A 238 -2.60 -23.05 6.96
N ALA A 239 -1.35 -23.07 6.51
CA ALA A 239 -0.26 -23.69 7.27
C ALA A 239 0.02 -22.80 8.50
N LEU A 240 -0.05 -23.38 9.70
CA LEU A 240 0.22 -22.67 10.96
C LEU A 240 1.72 -22.54 11.27
N HIS A 241 2.60 -23.16 10.49
CA HIS A 241 4.02 -23.26 10.81
C HIS A 241 4.89 -22.21 10.12
N ARG A 242 4.77 -20.95 10.54
CA ARG A 242 5.91 -20.01 10.61
C ARG A 242 5.64 -18.98 11.70
N GLU A 243 6.58 -18.82 12.62
CA GLU A 243 6.58 -17.65 13.51
C GLU A 243 6.63 -16.38 12.64
N PRO A 244 5.71 -15.42 12.82
CA PRO A 244 5.75 -14.18 12.07
C PRO A 244 7.07 -13.47 12.40
N GLY A 245 7.88 -13.20 11.37
CA GLY A 245 9.11 -12.47 11.61
C GLY A 245 8.90 -10.97 11.60
N PHE A 246 9.73 -10.29 12.38
CA PHE A 246 9.65 -8.86 12.61
C PHE A 246 11.07 -8.28 12.65
N VAL A 247 11.30 -7.23 11.87
CA VAL A 247 12.54 -6.45 11.85
C VAL A 247 12.27 -5.16 12.61
N ARG A 248 12.97 -4.94 13.73
CA ARG A 248 12.91 -3.68 14.47
C ARG A 248 14.15 -2.85 14.16
N VAL A 249 13.94 -1.61 13.77
CA VAL A 249 15.01 -0.62 13.67
C VAL A 249 14.75 0.49 14.67
N ARG A 250 15.74 0.79 15.52
CA ARG A 250 15.69 1.83 16.55
C ARG A 250 16.85 2.78 16.38
N PHE A 251 16.61 4.07 16.54
CA PHE A 251 17.64 5.10 16.51
C PHE A 251 17.19 6.28 17.37
N SER A 252 18.15 7.00 17.94
CA SER A 252 17.89 8.25 18.67
C SER A 252 17.72 9.40 17.68
N ILE A 253 16.68 10.22 17.89
CA ILE A 253 16.48 11.49 17.16
C ILE A 253 17.25 12.67 17.76
N LYS A 254 17.87 12.49 18.94
CA LYS A 254 18.61 13.55 19.67
C LYS A 254 20.13 13.47 19.50
N GLN A 255 20.64 12.35 18.99
CA GLN A 255 22.07 12.08 18.89
C GLN A 255 22.50 12.11 17.44
N THR A 256 23.52 12.91 17.10
CA THR A 256 24.05 12.99 15.74
C THR A 256 25.57 12.73 15.77
N PRO A 257 26.08 11.68 15.11
CA PRO A 257 25.34 10.67 14.33
C PRO A 257 24.60 9.66 15.23
N SER A 258 23.42 9.22 14.79
CA SER A 258 22.70 8.11 15.41
C SER A 258 22.97 6.86 14.58
N THR A 259 23.50 5.83 15.23
CA THR A 259 23.66 4.52 14.58
C THR A 259 22.40 3.71 14.85
N PRO A 260 21.66 3.26 13.81
CA PRO A 260 20.48 2.44 14.01
C PRO A 260 20.85 1.08 14.63
N THR A 261 20.12 0.67 15.67
CA THR A 261 20.14 -0.69 16.19
C THR A 261 19.10 -1.52 15.46
N ILE A 262 19.50 -2.69 14.95
CA ILE A 262 18.62 -3.63 14.26
C ILE A 262 18.42 -4.87 15.14
N GLU A 263 17.17 -5.22 15.40
CA GLU A 263 16.78 -6.44 16.12
C GLU A 263 15.91 -7.31 15.21
N LEU A 264 16.18 -8.61 15.17
CA LEU A 264 15.48 -9.58 14.34
C LEU A 264 14.73 -10.57 15.23
N TYR A 265 13.45 -10.77 14.93
CA TYR A 265 12.55 -11.63 15.70
C TYR A 265 11.84 -12.64 14.79
N GLY A 266 11.49 -13.81 15.33
CA GLY A 266 10.78 -14.87 14.61
C GLY A 266 11.51 -15.28 13.34
N SER A 267 10.82 -15.32 12.20
CA SER A 267 11.43 -15.67 10.92
C SER A 267 12.28 -14.58 10.25
N ALA A 268 12.45 -13.42 10.88
CA ALA A 268 13.17 -12.31 10.28
C ALA A 268 14.67 -12.62 10.18
N LYS A 269 15.30 -12.17 9.09
CA LYS A 269 16.74 -12.32 8.90
C LYS A 269 17.33 -11.22 8.03
N GLN A 270 18.64 -11.01 8.19
CA GLN A 270 19.45 -10.31 7.21
C GLN A 270 19.68 -11.23 5.99
N LEU A 271 19.70 -10.65 4.80
CA LEU A 271 19.86 -11.36 3.54
C LEU A 271 21.24 -11.15 2.94
#